data_AF-A0A8S4B271-F1
#
_entry.id   AF-A0A8S4B271-F1
#
_cell.length_a   1.000
_cell.length_b   1.000
_cell.length_c   1.000
_cell.angle_alpha   90.00
_cell.angle_beta   90.00
_cell.angle_gamma   90.00
#
_symmetry.space_group_name_H-M   'P 1'
#
loop_
_entity.id
_entity.type
_entity.pdbx_description
1 polymer ?
#
loop_
_entity_poly.entity_id
_entity_poly.type
_entity_poly.pdbx_seq_one_letter_code
_entity_poly.pdbx_strand_id
1 'polypeptide(L)'
;MPVWGSGTSAGCGRRDAAAGPSGGMADASLRYFWEQGRVSRMDAAEVSWTHAANSRARLMEALTGGCQPASTPPEPEPKTLSPSPYSPRPNPGPCHMIEADVILRGCEPTEPVMAHPPDTDSDITLREWLEGVREHKKGIKLDFKSLEAVAPSLPLLTELLAEQKLPVWINADVLCGPGGRARPLEPAAFLSAQGGPVTVKGSWLTGGPRVCAGYSWEEVHRMEEVCESLPNPVTFPVRAALLAESFSQLSWLLQQSPRYTLTVWTGEKDDFALRDLLPYRQEFHLSRIYYDLPDPVRTQLGMASRHQSTDV
;
A
#
# COMPACT_ATOMS: atom_id res chain seq x y z
N MET A 1 13.49 -72.12 9.12
CA MET A 1 12.14 -71.50 9.16
C MET A 1 12.17 -70.34 10.15
N PRO A 2 11.49 -69.21 9.92
CA PRO A 2 11.76 -68.12 8.95
C PRO A 2 12.25 -66.81 9.66
N VAL A 3 13.13 -65.98 9.08
CA VAL A 3 13.00 -64.77 8.19
C VAL A 3 12.27 -63.53 8.78
N TRP A 4 12.88 -62.34 8.55
CA TRP A 4 12.41 -60.91 8.59
C TRP A 4 12.55 -60.16 9.93
N GLY A 5 12.99 -58.89 10.01
CA GLY A 5 13.28 -57.84 9.01
C GLY A 5 14.13 -56.72 9.65
N SER A 6 15.13 -56.15 8.95
CA SER A 6 15.06 -54.92 8.13
C SER A 6 14.66 -53.66 8.90
N GLY A 7 15.63 -52.78 9.11
CA GLY A 7 15.44 -51.42 9.62
C GLY A 7 14.66 -50.53 8.66
N THR A 8 14.09 -49.47 9.19
CA THR A 8 13.65 -48.31 8.40
C THR A 8 13.96 -47.04 9.16
N SER A 9 14.79 -46.19 8.55
CA SER A 9 14.88 -44.77 8.83
C SER A 9 13.54 -44.13 8.48
N ALA A 10 12.97 -43.34 9.39
CA ALA A 10 11.84 -42.49 9.06
C ALA A 10 12.30 -41.40 8.08
N GLY A 11 11.98 -41.61 6.81
CA GLY A 11 12.26 -40.70 5.71
C GLY A 11 11.39 -39.44 5.80
N CYS A 12 12.02 -38.33 5.44
CA CYS A 12 11.43 -37.04 5.13
C CYS A 12 10.26 -37.19 4.14
N GLY A 13 9.03 -36.98 4.64
CA GLY A 13 7.85 -36.91 3.80
C GLY A 13 7.77 -35.55 3.10
N ARG A 14 8.12 -35.52 1.81
CA ARG A 14 7.72 -34.43 0.91
C ARG A 14 6.19 -34.47 0.78
N ARG A 15 5.55 -33.36 1.11
CA ARG A 15 4.15 -33.12 0.72
C ARG A 15 4.18 -32.53 -0.68
N ASP A 16 3.85 -33.37 -1.66
CA ASP A 16 3.49 -32.91 -3.00
C ASP A 16 2.13 -32.22 -2.91
N ALA A 17 2.15 -30.88 -2.94
CA ALA A 17 0.95 -30.09 -3.14
C ALA A 17 0.75 -29.90 -4.65
N ALA A 18 -0.14 -30.70 -5.23
CA ALA A 18 -0.70 -30.43 -6.54
C ALA A 18 -1.50 -29.12 -6.48
N ALA A 19 -0.98 -28.04 -7.08
CA ALA A 19 -1.68 -26.78 -7.23
C ALA A 19 -2.20 -26.65 -8.67
N GLY A 20 -3.52 -26.76 -8.84
CA GLY A 20 -4.21 -26.21 -10.02
C GLY A 20 -4.26 -24.67 -9.98
N PRO A 21 -4.61 -24.00 -11.08
CA PRO A 21 -4.55 -22.55 -11.20
C PRO A 21 -5.76 -21.90 -10.50
N SER A 22 -5.70 -21.82 -9.18
CA SER A 22 -6.49 -20.88 -8.38
C SER A 22 -5.52 -20.06 -7.52
N GLY A 23 -4.59 -19.38 -8.19
CA GLY A 23 -3.73 -18.38 -7.56
C GLY A 23 -4.61 -17.19 -7.15
N GLY A 24 -4.99 -17.13 -5.87
CA GLY A 24 -5.67 -15.98 -5.30
C GLY A 24 -4.91 -14.71 -5.65
N MET A 25 -5.58 -13.78 -6.32
CA MET A 25 -4.98 -12.54 -6.80
C MET A 25 -4.42 -11.76 -5.59
N ALA A 26 -3.15 -11.39 -5.67
CA ALA A 26 -2.54 -10.39 -4.81
C ALA A 26 -3.42 -9.14 -4.78
N ASP A 27 -3.90 -8.75 -3.58
CA ASP A 27 -4.68 -7.54 -3.24
C ASP A 27 -5.72 -7.01 -4.27
N ALA A 28 -6.96 -6.79 -3.83
CA ALA A 28 -8.07 -6.42 -4.73
C ALA A 28 -7.93 -5.03 -5.41
N SER A 29 -6.96 -4.21 -5.01
CA SER A 29 -6.83 -2.81 -5.48
C SER A 29 -6.48 -2.72 -6.96
N LEU A 30 -5.53 -3.53 -7.43
CA LEU A 30 -5.14 -3.51 -8.84
C LEU A 30 -6.32 -3.91 -9.74
N ARG A 31 -7.05 -4.96 -9.34
CA ARG A 31 -8.26 -5.40 -10.03
C ARG A 31 -9.33 -4.31 -10.03
N TYR A 32 -9.54 -3.64 -8.88
CA TYR A 32 -10.47 -2.52 -8.78
C TYR A 32 -10.14 -1.43 -9.80
N PHE A 33 -8.89 -0.98 -9.88
CA PHE A 33 -8.51 0.08 -10.83
C PHE A 33 -8.59 -0.38 -12.29
N TRP A 34 -8.30 -1.65 -12.56
CA TRP A 34 -8.41 -2.22 -13.90
C TRP A 34 -9.87 -2.32 -14.37
N GLU A 35 -10.78 -2.80 -13.51
CA GLU A 35 -12.23 -2.87 -13.80
C GLU A 35 -12.85 -1.49 -14.02
N GLN A 36 -12.27 -0.44 -13.43
CA GLN A 36 -12.66 0.96 -13.68
C GLN A 36 -11.98 1.58 -14.91
N GLY A 37 -11.11 0.84 -15.62
CA GLY A 37 -10.37 1.33 -16.79
C GLY A 37 -9.33 2.41 -16.46
N ARG A 38 -8.88 2.50 -15.21
CA ARG A 38 -7.94 3.52 -14.73
C ARG A 38 -6.48 3.11 -14.90
N VAL A 39 -6.22 1.81 -14.82
CA VAL A 39 -4.98 1.20 -15.30
C VAL A 39 -5.27 0.40 -16.55
N SER A 40 -4.34 0.41 -17.50
CA SER A 40 -4.48 -0.24 -18.80
C SER A 40 -4.18 -1.74 -18.75
N ARG A 41 -3.45 -2.18 -17.72
CA ARG A 41 -3.00 -3.57 -17.53
C ARG A 41 -3.06 -3.95 -16.06
N MET A 42 -3.00 -5.25 -15.81
CA MET A 42 -2.76 -5.81 -14.46
C MET A 42 -1.27 -5.67 -14.07
N ASP A 43 -0.74 -4.45 -14.15
CA ASP A 43 0.60 -4.08 -13.71
C ASP A 43 0.50 -3.09 -12.54
N ALA A 44 0.97 -3.51 -11.37
CA ALA A 44 0.94 -2.70 -10.16
C ALA A 44 1.84 -1.45 -10.27
N ALA A 45 2.76 -1.40 -11.23
CA ALA A 45 3.51 -0.18 -11.55
C ALA A 45 2.68 0.89 -12.29
N GLU A 46 1.44 0.63 -12.70
CA GLU A 46 0.55 1.67 -13.24
C GLU A 46 -0.18 2.46 -12.14
N VAL A 47 -0.32 1.88 -10.93
CA VAL A 47 -0.99 2.50 -9.78
C VAL A 47 -0.16 3.64 -9.19
N SER A 48 -0.60 4.88 -9.41
CA SER A 48 0.02 6.11 -8.89
C SER A 48 -0.51 6.52 -7.52
N TRP A 49 0.30 7.28 -6.78
CA TRP A 49 0.10 7.59 -5.37
C TRP A 49 0.21 9.10 -5.15
N THR A 50 -0.57 9.62 -4.20
CA THR A 50 -0.30 10.92 -3.57
C THR A 50 0.05 10.66 -2.12
N HIS A 51 1.16 11.25 -1.67
CA HIS A 51 1.70 11.03 -0.32
C HIS A 51 1.35 12.19 0.61
N ALA A 52 1.27 11.88 1.91
CA ALA A 52 1.14 12.84 3.00
C ALA A 52 0.01 13.86 2.76
N ALA A 53 -1.18 13.37 2.38
CA ALA A 53 -2.38 14.19 2.22
C ALA A 53 -2.98 14.60 3.58
N ASN A 54 -2.14 15.21 4.42
CA ASN A 54 -2.35 15.45 5.85
C ASN A 54 -2.99 16.82 6.15
N SER A 55 -3.63 17.45 5.17
CA SER A 55 -4.34 18.72 5.35
C SER A 55 -5.46 18.86 4.33
N ARG A 56 -6.45 19.75 4.58
CA ARG A 56 -7.51 20.02 3.59
C ARG A 56 -6.94 20.43 2.25
N ALA A 57 -5.93 21.30 2.24
CA ALA A 57 -5.30 21.78 1.03
C ALA A 57 -4.64 20.64 0.24
N ARG A 58 -3.89 19.75 0.92
CA ARG A 58 -3.23 18.61 0.27
C ARG A 58 -4.22 17.54 -0.20
N LEU A 59 -5.28 17.28 0.56
CA LEU A 59 -6.35 16.42 0.10
C LEU A 59 -7.01 16.99 -1.17
N MET A 60 -7.35 18.27 -1.17
CA MET A 60 -7.96 18.92 -2.34
C MET A 60 -7.04 18.84 -3.57
N GLU A 61 -5.74 19.06 -3.39
CA GLU A 61 -4.74 18.89 -4.44
C GLU A 61 -4.72 17.45 -4.98
N ALA A 62 -4.76 16.44 -4.10
CA ALA A 62 -4.77 15.02 -4.48
C ALA A 62 -6.05 14.63 -5.27
N LEU A 63 -7.19 15.22 -4.91
CA LEU A 63 -8.49 14.96 -5.54
C LEU A 63 -8.62 15.64 -6.90
N THR A 64 -8.12 16.89 -7.03
CA THR A 64 -8.32 17.74 -8.22
C THR A 64 -7.12 17.79 -9.16
N GLY A 65 -5.95 17.32 -8.73
CA GLY A 65 -4.69 17.42 -9.45
C GLY A 65 -4.07 18.82 -9.45
N GLY A 66 -4.26 19.57 -8.36
CA GLY A 66 -3.75 20.93 -8.23
C GLY A 66 -4.51 21.98 -9.05
N CYS A 67 -5.62 21.61 -9.69
CA CYS A 67 -6.50 22.57 -10.33
C CYS A 67 -7.37 23.22 -9.25
N GLN A 68 -7.02 24.44 -8.82
CA GLN A 68 -7.89 25.19 -7.91
C GLN A 68 -9.28 25.34 -8.53
N PRO A 69 -10.37 25.23 -7.75
CA PRO A 69 -11.68 25.61 -8.25
C PRO A 69 -11.58 27.08 -8.66
N ALA A 70 -11.99 27.38 -9.90
CA ALA A 70 -12.01 28.75 -10.38
C ALA A 70 -12.76 29.61 -9.36
N SER A 71 -12.11 30.67 -8.87
CA SER A 71 -12.76 31.70 -8.06
C SER A 71 -14.04 32.12 -8.77
N THR A 72 -15.18 31.95 -8.11
CA THR A 72 -16.50 32.21 -8.67
C THR A 72 -16.55 33.65 -9.20
N PRO A 73 -16.76 33.89 -10.52
CA PRO A 73 -17.08 35.21 -11.00
C PRO A 73 -18.46 35.62 -10.46
N PRO A 74 -18.74 36.92 -10.26
CA PRO A 74 -20.07 37.36 -9.84
C PRO A 74 -21.13 36.89 -10.83
N GLU A 75 -22.21 36.31 -10.30
CA GLU A 75 -23.35 35.75 -11.03
C GLU A 75 -23.90 36.74 -12.08
N PRO A 76 -24.08 36.31 -13.35
CA PRO A 76 -25.06 36.93 -14.23
C PRO A 76 -26.44 36.29 -14.03
N GLU A 77 -27.47 37.14 -14.09
CA GLU A 77 -28.90 36.84 -13.88
C GLU A 77 -29.44 35.56 -14.55
N PRO A 78 -30.50 34.95 -13.99
CA PRO A 78 -30.91 33.60 -14.33
C PRO A 78 -31.57 33.55 -15.71
N LYS A 79 -30.95 32.82 -16.65
CA LYS A 79 -31.64 32.29 -17.83
C LYS A 79 -32.06 30.85 -17.55
N THR A 80 -33.37 30.63 -17.56
CA THR A 80 -34.01 29.32 -17.50
C THR A 80 -33.52 28.43 -18.64
N LEU A 81 -32.66 27.47 -18.33
CA LEU A 81 -32.34 26.32 -19.20
C LEU A 81 -32.57 25.04 -18.40
N SER A 82 -33.35 24.14 -19.00
CA SER A 82 -33.66 22.80 -18.53
C SER A 82 -32.40 21.97 -18.24
N PRO A 83 -32.41 21.05 -17.26
CA PRO A 83 -31.24 20.28 -16.89
C PRO A 83 -30.81 19.33 -18.02
N SER A 84 -29.55 19.46 -18.45
CA SER A 84 -28.88 18.49 -19.31
C SER A 84 -28.60 17.20 -18.52
N PRO A 85 -28.89 15.99 -19.06
CA PRO A 85 -28.69 14.72 -18.35
C PRO A 85 -27.21 14.28 -18.24
N TYR A 86 -26.26 15.10 -18.69
CA TYR A 86 -24.84 14.83 -18.57
C TYR A 86 -24.20 15.79 -17.56
N SER A 87 -24.30 15.46 -16.27
CA SER A 87 -23.31 15.93 -15.31
C SER A 87 -21.97 15.30 -15.73
N PRO A 88 -20.92 16.10 -16.03
CA PRO A 88 -19.61 15.53 -16.30
C PRO A 88 -19.19 14.69 -15.09
N ARG A 89 -18.77 13.44 -15.34
CA ARG A 89 -18.20 12.60 -14.28
C ARG A 89 -17.03 13.37 -13.67
N PRO A 90 -16.89 13.43 -12.34
CA PRO A 90 -15.74 14.07 -11.71
C PRO A 90 -14.47 13.50 -12.34
N ASN A 91 -13.60 14.38 -12.85
CA ASN A 91 -12.27 13.99 -13.29
C ASN A 91 -11.62 13.27 -12.10
N PRO A 92 -11.23 11.98 -12.22
CA PRO A 92 -10.83 11.17 -11.06
C PRO A 92 -9.51 11.60 -10.42
N GLY A 93 -8.99 12.80 -10.69
CA GLY A 93 -7.69 13.32 -10.24
C GLY A 93 -6.49 12.52 -10.78
N PRO A 94 -5.24 12.99 -10.59
CA PRO A 94 -4.05 12.42 -11.23
C PRO A 94 -3.58 11.07 -10.64
N CYS A 95 -3.92 10.79 -9.37
CA CYS A 95 -3.47 9.59 -8.66
C CYS A 95 -4.55 8.49 -8.53
N HIS A 96 -4.13 7.25 -8.28
CA HIS A 96 -5.04 6.14 -7.99
C HIS A 96 -5.30 6.00 -6.49
N MET A 97 -4.24 6.07 -5.70
CA MET A 97 -4.22 5.93 -4.24
C MET A 97 -3.89 7.28 -3.59
N ILE A 98 -4.54 7.59 -2.48
CA ILE A 98 -4.21 8.72 -1.61
C ILE A 98 -3.76 8.15 -0.27
N GLU A 99 -2.56 8.54 0.14
CA GLU A 99 -1.95 8.18 1.41
C GLU A 99 -1.99 9.38 2.36
N ALA A 100 -2.29 9.11 3.63
CA ALA A 100 -2.26 10.09 4.70
C ALA A 100 -1.87 9.43 6.03
N ASP A 101 -1.13 10.19 6.84
CA ASP A 101 -0.71 9.80 8.17
C ASP A 101 -1.83 10.03 9.17
N VAL A 102 -2.03 9.10 10.11
CA VAL A 102 -3.08 9.19 11.13
C VAL A 102 -2.48 9.16 12.53
N ILE A 103 -2.82 10.18 13.32
CA ILE A 103 -2.57 10.25 14.76
C ILE A 103 -3.87 10.50 15.52
N LEU A 104 -3.82 10.35 16.83
CA LEU A 104 -4.85 10.84 17.73
C LEU A 104 -4.52 12.28 18.11
N ARG A 105 -5.46 13.21 17.92
CA ARG A 105 -5.29 14.62 18.26
C ARG A 105 -4.89 14.77 19.73
N GLY A 106 -3.86 15.58 19.98
CA GLY A 106 -3.31 15.79 21.32
C GLY A 106 -4.12 16.72 22.23
N CYS A 107 -5.25 17.26 21.77
CA CYS A 107 -6.12 18.18 22.47
C CYS A 107 -7.60 17.80 22.28
N GLU A 108 -8.48 18.35 23.12
CA GLU A 108 -9.92 18.10 23.01
C GLU A 108 -10.55 18.82 21.81
N PRO A 109 -11.43 18.16 21.02
CA PRO A 109 -11.87 16.78 21.19
C PRO A 109 -10.79 15.77 20.77
N THR A 110 -10.60 14.73 21.59
CA THR A 110 -9.66 13.64 21.29
C THR A 110 -10.21 12.76 20.14
N GLU A 111 -9.73 12.98 18.91
CA GLU A 111 -10.20 12.28 17.70
C GLU A 111 -9.08 12.01 16.68
N PRO A 112 -9.24 11.06 15.73
CA PRO A 112 -8.24 10.81 14.69
C PRO A 112 -8.14 11.97 13.69
N VAL A 113 -6.92 12.44 13.44
CA VAL A 113 -6.61 13.55 12.52
C VAL A 113 -5.50 13.15 11.56
N MET A 114 -5.48 13.81 10.40
CA MET A 114 -4.49 13.49 9.36
C MET A 114 -3.20 14.27 9.62
N ALA A 115 -2.25 13.72 10.36
CA ALA A 115 -1.00 14.39 10.70
C ALA A 115 0.16 13.40 10.88
N HIS A 116 1.38 13.89 10.64
CA HIS A 116 2.61 13.15 10.85
C HIS A 116 3.43 13.81 11.98
N PRO A 117 3.98 13.06 12.94
CA PRO A 117 4.87 13.62 13.96
C PRO A 117 6.02 14.46 13.36
N PRO A 118 6.42 15.60 13.95
CA PRO A 118 6.12 16.03 15.32
C PRO A 118 4.79 16.76 15.48
N ASP A 119 4.00 16.92 14.42
CA ASP A 119 2.68 17.53 14.53
C ASP A 119 1.77 16.67 15.41
N THR A 120 1.01 17.31 16.27
CA THR A 120 0.07 16.67 17.22
C THR A 120 -1.39 16.97 16.90
N ASP A 121 -1.63 17.70 15.80
CA ASP A 121 -2.93 18.09 15.29
C ASP A 121 -2.86 18.37 13.79
N SER A 122 -4.01 18.44 13.13
CA SER A 122 -4.16 18.86 11.73
C SER A 122 -5.45 19.66 11.57
N ASP A 123 -5.49 20.46 10.50
CA ASP A 123 -6.71 21.17 10.15
C ASP A 123 -7.82 20.19 9.76
N ILE A 124 -7.50 18.98 9.26
CA ILE A 124 -8.48 17.99 8.81
C ILE A 124 -8.55 16.74 9.71
N THR A 125 -9.76 16.36 10.09
CA THR A 125 -10.04 15.10 10.79
C THR A 125 -10.05 13.90 9.82
N LEU A 126 -9.87 12.68 10.33
CA LEU A 126 -10.02 11.47 9.52
C LEU A 126 -11.42 11.37 8.91
N ARG A 127 -12.48 11.75 9.66
CA ARG A 127 -13.87 11.74 9.16
C ARG A 127 -14.02 12.64 7.94
N GLU A 128 -13.65 13.92 8.06
CA GLU A 128 -13.74 14.88 6.95
C GLU A 128 -12.91 14.41 5.74
N TRP A 129 -11.73 13.84 5.99
CA TRP A 129 -10.89 13.31 4.93
C TRP A 129 -11.54 12.13 4.21
N LEU A 130 -12.11 11.16 4.95
CA LEU A 130 -12.82 10.03 4.38
C LEU A 130 -14.05 10.48 3.58
N GLU A 131 -14.82 11.45 4.10
CA GLU A 131 -15.95 12.07 3.41
C GLU A 131 -15.51 12.74 2.10
N GLY A 132 -14.35 13.39 2.08
CA GLY A 132 -13.79 13.97 0.86
C GLY A 132 -13.35 12.92 -0.16
N VAL A 133 -12.64 11.87 0.26
CA VAL A 133 -12.11 10.85 -0.67
C VAL A 133 -13.20 9.97 -1.26
N ARG A 134 -14.25 9.67 -0.50
CA ARG A 134 -15.30 8.71 -0.89
C ARG A 134 -15.94 9.07 -2.23
N GLU A 135 -16.09 10.36 -2.52
CA GLU A 135 -16.79 10.84 -3.73
C GLU A 135 -15.94 10.70 -5.01
N HIS A 136 -14.65 10.39 -4.90
CA HIS A 136 -13.69 10.40 -6.01
C HIS A 136 -13.22 9.02 -6.47
N LYS A 137 -13.78 7.92 -5.92
CA LYS A 137 -13.43 6.54 -6.29
C LYS A 137 -11.93 6.22 -6.24
N LYS A 138 -11.20 6.88 -5.33
CA LYS A 138 -9.78 6.64 -5.09
C LYS A 138 -9.60 5.48 -4.13
N GLY A 139 -8.44 4.84 -4.18
CA GLY A 139 -8.02 3.99 -3.07
C GLY A 139 -7.39 4.82 -1.95
N ILE A 140 -7.42 4.28 -0.75
CA ILE A 140 -7.03 4.92 0.50
C ILE A 140 -5.88 4.11 1.11
N LYS A 141 -4.83 4.79 1.58
CA LYS A 141 -3.79 4.22 2.42
C LYS A 141 -3.68 5.07 3.69
N LEU A 142 -4.05 4.50 4.84
CA LEU A 142 -3.93 5.18 6.13
C LEU A 142 -2.67 4.69 6.83
N ASP A 143 -1.72 5.59 7.06
CA ASP A 143 -0.47 5.31 7.76
C ASP A 143 -0.56 5.69 9.23
N PHE A 144 -0.86 4.73 10.10
CA PHE A 144 -1.02 4.97 11.52
C PHE A 144 0.33 5.20 12.21
N LYS A 145 0.46 6.37 12.82
CA LYS A 145 1.63 6.77 13.62
C LYS A 145 1.41 6.57 15.11
N SER A 146 0.19 6.22 15.54
CA SER A 146 -0.14 5.87 16.93
C SER A 146 -1.17 4.74 17.01
N LEU A 147 -1.03 3.85 18.01
CA LEU A 147 -1.98 2.75 18.25
C LEU A 147 -3.34 3.28 18.72
N GLU A 148 -3.32 4.36 19.48
CA GLU A 148 -4.48 5.02 20.07
C GLU A 148 -5.42 5.58 19.00
N ALA A 149 -4.92 5.86 17.79
CA ALA A 149 -5.73 6.30 16.66
C ALA A 149 -6.44 5.14 15.94
N VAL A 150 -5.97 3.90 16.06
CA VAL A 150 -6.49 2.76 15.28
C VAL A 150 -7.93 2.45 15.65
N ALA A 151 -8.19 2.16 16.93
CA ALA A 151 -9.52 1.80 17.41
C ALA A 151 -10.61 2.83 17.08
N PRO A 152 -10.43 4.14 17.31
CA PRO A 152 -11.43 5.15 16.93
C PRO A 152 -11.57 5.34 15.40
N SER A 153 -10.60 4.93 14.59
CA SER A 153 -10.65 5.05 13.12
C SER A 153 -11.47 3.95 12.44
N LEU A 154 -11.50 2.74 12.98
CA LEU A 154 -12.17 1.59 12.34
C LEU A 154 -13.70 1.76 12.19
N PRO A 155 -14.44 2.30 13.19
CA PRO A 155 -15.85 2.61 13.02
C PRO A 155 -16.09 3.61 11.90
N LEU A 156 -15.23 4.63 11.73
CA LEU A 156 -15.35 5.63 10.67
C LEU A 156 -15.18 5.00 9.28
N LEU A 157 -14.21 4.10 9.11
CA LEU A 157 -14.02 3.35 7.87
C LEU A 157 -15.24 2.51 7.53
N THR A 158 -15.81 1.83 8.53
CA THR A 158 -17.01 1.01 8.35
C THR A 158 -18.22 1.86 7.97
N GLU A 159 -18.44 2.95 8.71
CA GLU A 159 -19.55 3.88 8.49
C GLU A 159 -19.52 4.51 7.10
N LEU A 160 -18.35 5.02 6.68
CA LEU A 160 -18.25 5.87 5.49
C LEU A 160 -17.96 5.10 4.20
N LEU A 161 -17.33 3.92 4.28
CA LEU A 161 -16.82 3.21 3.11
C LEU A 161 -17.47 1.85 2.84
N ALA A 162 -18.30 1.30 3.75
CA ALA A 162 -18.84 -0.07 3.62
C ALA A 162 -19.53 -0.34 2.27
N GLU A 163 -20.20 0.65 1.70
CA GLU A 163 -20.95 0.51 0.45
C GLU A 163 -20.10 0.69 -0.81
N GLN A 164 -18.91 1.31 -0.70
CA GLN A 164 -18.21 1.84 -1.87
C GLN A 164 -17.17 0.90 -2.49
N LYS A 165 -16.89 -0.24 -1.85
CA LYS A 165 -15.88 -1.24 -2.27
C LYS A 165 -14.54 -0.59 -2.69
N LEU A 166 -14.16 0.52 -2.04
CA LEU A 166 -12.92 1.20 -2.33
C LEU A 166 -11.74 0.37 -1.81
N PRO A 167 -10.59 0.39 -2.49
CA PRO A 167 -9.36 -0.15 -1.94
C PRO A 167 -8.98 0.63 -0.66
N VAL A 168 -8.83 -0.06 0.46
CA VAL A 168 -8.39 0.54 1.74
C VAL A 168 -7.20 -0.25 2.27
N TRP A 169 -6.09 0.44 2.48
CA TRP A 169 -4.84 -0.09 3.00
C TRP A 169 -4.58 0.49 4.37
N ILE A 170 -4.38 -0.38 5.36
CA ILE A 170 -4.02 0.03 6.72
C ILE A 170 -2.55 -0.29 6.92
N ASN A 171 -1.78 0.77 7.09
CA ASN A 171 -0.34 0.78 7.16
C ASN A 171 0.09 1.24 8.55
N ALA A 172 1.18 0.66 9.06
CA ALA A 172 1.83 1.14 10.27
C ALA A 172 3.23 0.55 10.41
N ASP A 173 4.05 1.28 11.16
CA ASP A 173 5.42 0.92 11.45
C ASP A 173 5.51 -0.01 12.66
N VAL A 174 5.40 -1.32 12.42
CA VAL A 174 5.35 -2.34 13.50
C VAL A 174 6.68 -3.05 13.75
N LEU A 175 7.67 -2.88 12.88
CA LEU A 175 8.99 -3.49 13.00
C LEU A 175 10.08 -2.46 12.71
N CYS A 176 11.24 -2.62 13.36
CA CYS A 176 12.41 -1.79 13.09
C CYS A 176 13.01 -2.18 11.74
N GLY A 177 13.17 -1.20 10.83
CA GLY A 177 13.86 -1.42 9.56
C GLY A 177 15.38 -1.25 9.67
N PRO A 178 16.13 -1.62 8.61
CA PRO A 178 17.56 -1.38 8.51
C PRO A 178 17.89 0.09 8.83
N GLY A 179 18.76 0.30 9.83
CA GLY A 179 19.19 1.63 10.26
C GLY A 179 18.16 2.48 11.01
N GLY A 180 16.94 1.96 11.23
CA GLY A 180 15.85 2.65 11.94
C GLY A 180 16.16 2.97 13.40
N ARG A 181 15.67 4.12 13.88
CA ARG A 181 15.79 4.56 15.28
C ARG A 181 14.44 4.87 15.94
N ALA A 182 13.35 4.89 15.17
CA ALA A 182 12.02 5.15 15.67
C ALA A 182 11.49 3.94 16.44
N ARG A 183 10.66 4.19 17.46
CA ARG A 183 10.02 3.11 18.23
C ARG A 183 8.82 2.60 17.42
N PRO A 184 8.81 1.32 17.00
CA PRO A 184 7.68 0.77 16.27
C PRO A 184 6.44 0.66 17.17
N LEU A 185 5.26 0.65 16.54
CA LEU A 185 4.03 0.22 17.17
C LEU A 185 4.13 -1.26 17.52
N GLU A 186 3.48 -1.68 18.61
CA GLU A 186 3.50 -3.08 19.02
C GLU A 186 2.72 -3.94 18.00
N PRO A 187 3.35 -4.95 17.35
CA PRO A 187 2.72 -5.71 16.29
C PRO A 187 1.41 -6.38 16.70
N ALA A 188 1.37 -7.06 17.85
CA ALA A 188 0.20 -7.84 18.25
C ALA A 188 -0.99 -6.93 18.55
N ALA A 189 -0.77 -5.79 19.20
CA ALA A 189 -1.77 -4.77 19.48
C ALA A 189 -2.31 -4.15 18.18
N PHE A 190 -1.44 -3.80 17.24
CA PHE A 190 -1.87 -3.26 15.95
C PHE A 190 -2.70 -4.26 15.15
N LEU A 191 -2.27 -5.52 15.11
CA LEU A 191 -2.94 -6.57 14.36
C LEU A 191 -4.27 -6.99 15.00
N SER A 192 -4.32 -7.09 16.33
CA SER A 192 -5.53 -7.43 17.07
C SER A 192 -6.59 -6.33 17.06
N ALA A 193 -6.18 -5.06 16.96
CA ALA A 193 -7.12 -3.94 16.89
C ALA A 193 -7.99 -3.96 15.63
N GLN A 194 -7.58 -4.66 14.56
CA GLN A 194 -8.22 -4.66 13.24
C GLN A 194 -9.38 -5.67 13.21
N GLY A 195 -10.53 -5.30 13.79
CA GLY A 195 -11.71 -6.15 13.97
C GLY A 195 -12.51 -6.55 12.71
N GLY A 196 -11.91 -6.66 11.52
CA GLY A 196 -12.63 -6.99 10.27
C GLY A 196 -11.72 -7.23 9.04
N PRO A 197 -12.27 -7.54 7.86
CA PRO A 197 -11.49 -7.82 6.64
C PRO A 197 -10.82 -6.54 6.15
N VAL A 198 -9.57 -6.35 6.58
CA VAL A 198 -8.78 -5.17 6.32
C VAL A 198 -7.36 -5.59 6.01
N THR A 199 -6.81 -4.98 4.97
CA THR A 199 -5.45 -5.18 4.48
C THR A 199 -4.45 -4.64 5.50
N VAL A 200 -3.84 -5.53 6.28
CA VAL A 200 -2.79 -5.18 7.25
C VAL A 200 -1.43 -5.44 6.65
N LYS A 201 -0.63 -4.38 6.56
CA LYS A 201 0.62 -4.42 5.82
C LYS A 201 1.65 -3.59 6.57
N GLY A 202 2.65 -4.26 7.17
CA GLY A 202 3.61 -3.61 8.06
C GLY A 202 4.64 -2.80 7.28
N SER A 203 4.58 -1.46 7.37
CA SER A 203 5.63 -0.58 6.87
C SER A 203 6.85 -0.58 7.78
N TRP A 204 7.98 -0.25 7.17
CA TRP A 204 9.29 -0.30 7.76
C TRP A 204 9.84 1.12 7.83
N LEU A 205 10.09 1.63 9.04
CA LEU A 205 10.86 2.86 9.23
C LEU A 205 12.35 2.53 9.12
N THR A 206 12.80 2.44 7.89
CA THR A 206 14.20 2.51 7.53
C THR A 206 14.78 3.87 7.95
N GLY A 207 15.76 3.85 8.85
CA GLY A 207 16.59 5.02 9.08
C GLY A 207 17.54 5.22 7.90
N GLY A 208 18.14 6.40 7.81
CA GLY A 208 19.07 6.75 6.74
C GLY A 208 20.15 5.69 6.50
N PRO A 209 20.75 5.68 5.30
CA PRO A 209 21.50 4.56 4.78
C PRO A 209 22.61 4.12 5.73
N ARG A 210 22.48 2.89 6.27
CA ARG A 210 23.68 2.10 6.54
C ARG A 210 24.25 1.77 5.17
N VAL A 211 25.28 2.52 4.79
CA VAL A 211 26.07 2.33 3.58
C VAL A 211 26.37 0.83 3.42
N CYS A 212 25.81 0.22 2.37
CA CYS A 212 26.04 -1.15 1.88
C CYS A 212 25.34 -2.35 2.55
N ALA A 213 24.18 -2.21 3.21
CA ALA A 213 23.41 -3.40 3.64
C ALA A 213 21.93 -3.30 3.24
N GLY A 214 21.45 -4.28 2.46
CA GLY A 214 20.03 -4.52 2.20
C GLY A 214 19.32 -5.11 3.42
N TYR A 215 18.07 -5.57 3.22
CA TYR A 215 17.33 -6.34 4.22
C TYR A 215 18.05 -7.66 4.53
N SER A 216 18.32 -7.89 5.81
CA SER A 216 18.92 -9.13 6.31
C SER A 216 17.91 -10.28 6.33
N TRP A 217 18.42 -11.51 6.41
CA TRP A 217 17.59 -12.71 6.58
C TRP A 217 16.75 -12.66 7.86
N GLU A 218 17.35 -12.18 8.96
CA GLU A 218 16.65 -12.00 10.24
C GLU A 218 15.46 -11.05 10.11
N GLU A 219 15.65 -9.92 9.43
CA GLU A 219 14.56 -8.96 9.19
C GLU A 219 13.45 -9.56 8.32
N VAL A 220 13.78 -10.23 7.21
CA VAL A 220 12.74 -10.82 6.35
C VAL A 220 11.97 -11.96 7.02
N HIS A 221 12.65 -12.79 7.82
CA HIS A 221 11.99 -13.84 8.62
C HIS A 221 11.07 -13.22 9.67
N ARG A 222 11.46 -12.11 10.30
CA ARG A 222 10.60 -11.43 11.27
C ARG A 222 9.35 -10.83 10.63
N MET A 223 9.44 -10.32 9.40
CA MET A 223 8.23 -9.85 8.68
C MET A 223 7.25 -10.99 8.45
N GLU A 224 7.79 -12.15 8.06
CA GLU A 224 7.02 -13.35 7.76
C GLU A 224 6.32 -13.86 9.02
N GLU A 225 7.06 -14.03 10.13
CA GLU A 225 6.54 -14.51 11.42
C GLU A 225 5.38 -13.64 11.94
N VAL A 226 5.47 -12.31 11.80
CA VAL A 226 4.40 -11.39 12.22
C VAL A 226 3.15 -11.51 11.35
N CYS A 227 3.30 -11.92 10.09
CA CYS A 227 2.24 -11.88 9.09
C CYS A 227 1.68 -13.25 8.70
N GLU A 228 2.34 -14.35 9.06
CA GLU A 228 2.03 -15.71 8.62
C GLU A 228 0.57 -16.08 8.91
N SER A 229 0.10 -15.71 10.11
CA SER A 229 -1.21 -16.08 10.65
C SER A 229 -2.34 -15.17 10.17
N LEU A 230 -2.02 -14.03 9.54
CA LEU A 230 -3.03 -13.11 9.05
C LEU A 230 -3.78 -13.74 7.88
N PRO A 231 -5.11 -13.68 7.83
CA PRO A 231 -5.88 -14.20 6.70
C PRO A 231 -5.85 -13.27 5.48
N ASN A 232 -5.55 -11.99 5.69
CA ASN A 232 -5.70 -10.93 4.69
C ASN A 232 -4.46 -10.81 3.78
N PRO A 233 -4.56 -10.20 2.59
CA PRO A 233 -3.40 -9.84 1.77
C PRO A 233 -2.40 -8.97 2.55
N VAL A 234 -1.09 -9.23 2.39
CA VAL A 234 -0.01 -8.48 3.05
C VAL A 234 0.93 -7.82 2.02
N THR A 235 1.39 -6.58 2.20
CA THR A 235 2.42 -5.89 1.38
C THR A 235 3.48 -5.50 2.37
N PHE A 236 4.72 -5.62 1.95
CA PHE A 236 5.85 -5.16 2.73
C PHE A 236 6.37 -3.90 2.05
N PRO A 237 6.18 -2.71 2.65
CA PRO A 237 6.78 -1.48 2.19
C PRO A 237 8.29 -1.55 2.32
N VAL A 238 8.99 -1.58 1.20
CA VAL A 238 10.45 -1.74 1.15
C VAL A 238 11.11 -0.53 0.50
N ARG A 239 12.27 -0.10 0.99
CA ARG A 239 13.00 1.04 0.41
C ARG A 239 13.64 0.67 -0.91
N ALA A 240 13.39 1.45 -1.95
CA ALA A 240 14.02 1.33 -3.28
C ALA A 240 15.56 1.24 -3.20
N ALA A 241 16.18 2.06 -2.35
CA ALA A 241 17.64 2.07 -2.15
C ALA A 241 18.24 0.76 -1.62
N LEU A 242 17.42 -0.13 -1.03
CA LEU A 242 17.88 -1.40 -0.46
C LEU A 242 17.64 -2.58 -1.41
N LEU A 243 16.88 -2.41 -2.50
CA LEU A 243 16.44 -3.52 -3.33
C LEU A 243 17.59 -4.27 -4.01
N ALA A 244 18.65 -3.56 -4.43
CA ALA A 244 19.80 -4.15 -5.09
C ALA A 244 20.43 -5.27 -4.24
N GLU A 245 20.59 -5.02 -2.94
CA GLU A 245 21.25 -5.92 -1.99
C GLU A 245 20.29 -6.90 -1.30
N SER A 246 18.98 -6.83 -1.60
CA SER A 246 17.93 -7.57 -0.88
C SER A 246 17.19 -8.59 -1.75
N PHE A 247 17.64 -8.82 -2.98
CA PHE A 247 16.89 -9.61 -3.95
C PHE A 247 16.58 -11.01 -3.44
N SER A 248 17.55 -11.72 -2.87
CA SER A 248 17.35 -13.07 -2.35
C SER A 248 16.35 -13.11 -1.18
N GLN A 249 16.47 -12.17 -0.25
CA GLN A 249 15.66 -12.09 0.96
C GLN A 249 14.21 -11.73 0.66
N LEU A 250 14.00 -10.70 -0.18
CA LEU A 250 12.66 -10.26 -0.58
C LEU A 250 12.00 -11.26 -1.53
N SER A 251 12.79 -11.95 -2.36
CA SER A 251 12.28 -13.05 -3.19
C SER A 251 11.78 -14.21 -2.35
N TRP A 252 12.56 -14.61 -1.34
CA TRP A 252 12.13 -15.62 -0.38
C TRP A 252 10.84 -15.18 0.32
N LEU A 253 10.76 -13.94 0.80
CA LEU A 253 9.57 -13.42 1.48
C LEU A 253 8.33 -13.53 0.58
N LEU A 254 8.41 -13.08 -0.68
CA LEU A 254 7.31 -13.21 -1.63
C LEU A 254 6.91 -14.68 -1.89
N GLN A 255 7.83 -15.63 -1.82
CA GLN A 255 7.51 -17.04 -2.05
C GLN A 255 6.74 -17.69 -0.89
N GLN A 256 6.73 -17.10 0.31
CA GLN A 256 6.08 -17.69 1.48
C GLN A 256 4.56 -17.70 1.38
N SER A 257 3.97 -16.74 0.65
CA SER A 257 2.52 -16.70 0.47
C SER A 257 2.12 -15.98 -0.82
N PRO A 258 1.10 -16.48 -1.57
CA PRO A 258 0.51 -15.72 -2.68
C PRO A 258 -0.18 -14.43 -2.20
N ARG A 259 -0.48 -14.32 -0.90
CA ARG A 259 -1.03 -13.11 -0.28
C ARG A 259 -0.02 -11.98 -0.17
N TYR A 260 1.27 -12.27 -0.31
CA TYR A 260 2.36 -11.34 -0.07
C TYR A 260 2.75 -10.55 -1.32
N THR A 261 2.79 -9.23 -1.18
CA THR A 261 3.24 -8.26 -2.18
C THR A 261 4.35 -7.39 -1.61
N LEU A 262 5.01 -6.60 -2.46
CA LEU A 262 5.89 -5.52 -2.01
C LEU A 262 5.29 -4.17 -2.40
N THR A 263 5.63 -3.13 -1.63
CA THR A 263 5.38 -1.73 -2.00
C THR A 263 6.70 -0.98 -1.92
N VAL A 264 7.32 -0.77 -3.07
CA VAL A 264 8.62 -0.13 -3.15
C VAL A 264 8.44 1.37 -3.02
N TRP A 265 9.05 1.99 -2.02
CA TRP A 265 8.97 3.43 -1.77
C TRP A 265 10.36 4.05 -1.65
N THR A 266 10.44 5.38 -1.74
CA THR A 266 11.69 6.12 -1.64
C THR A 266 11.53 7.38 -0.79
N GLY A 267 12.53 7.67 0.04
CA GLY A 267 12.62 8.95 0.77
C GLY A 267 13.40 10.01 -0.02
N GLU A 268 13.28 11.27 0.38
CA GLU A 268 13.91 12.42 -0.29
C GLU A 268 15.44 12.31 -0.44
N LYS A 269 16.10 11.58 0.48
CA LYS A 269 17.57 11.42 0.51
C LYS A 269 18.04 10.05 0.01
N ASP A 270 17.13 9.23 -0.48
CA ASP A 270 17.48 7.91 -1.01
C ASP A 270 18.07 8.09 -2.41
N ASP A 271 19.07 7.27 -2.72
CA ASP A 271 19.61 7.11 -4.07
C ASP A 271 19.43 5.65 -4.50
N PHE A 272 18.95 5.45 -5.72
CA PHE A 272 18.73 4.12 -6.29
C PHE A 272 18.70 4.22 -7.82
N ALA A 273 19.14 3.16 -8.50
CA ALA A 273 19.06 3.11 -9.96
C ALA A 273 17.83 2.31 -10.41
N LEU A 274 17.19 2.75 -11.50
CA LEU A 274 16.07 2.03 -12.12
C LEU A 274 16.42 0.55 -12.40
N ARG A 275 17.67 0.28 -12.80
CA ARG A 275 18.17 -1.08 -13.08
C ARG A 275 18.05 -2.01 -11.88
N ASP A 276 18.09 -1.48 -10.66
CA ASP A 276 18.03 -2.26 -9.42
C ASP A 276 16.61 -2.78 -9.16
N LEU A 277 15.60 -2.17 -9.81
CA LEU A 277 14.19 -2.60 -9.75
C LEU A 277 13.84 -3.66 -10.82
N LEU A 278 14.62 -3.75 -11.90
CA LEU A 278 14.31 -4.60 -13.05
C LEU A 278 14.32 -6.11 -12.73
N PRO A 279 15.26 -6.66 -11.93
CA PRO A 279 15.26 -8.08 -11.60
C PRO A 279 13.95 -8.54 -10.96
N TYR A 280 13.37 -7.71 -10.08
CA TYR A 280 12.10 -8.00 -9.43
C TYR A 280 10.93 -8.08 -10.42
N ARG A 281 10.95 -7.26 -11.47
CA ARG A 281 9.91 -7.30 -12.52
C ARG A 281 10.06 -8.47 -13.48
N GLN A 282 11.27 -9.00 -13.61
CA GLN A 282 11.55 -10.18 -14.43
C GLN A 282 11.15 -11.46 -13.68
N GLU A 283 11.42 -11.51 -12.38
CA GLU A 283 11.17 -12.70 -11.55
C GLU A 283 9.69 -12.82 -11.11
N PHE A 284 9.04 -11.70 -10.78
CA PHE A 284 7.70 -11.72 -10.20
C PHE A 284 6.62 -11.23 -11.17
N HIS A 285 5.43 -11.81 -11.05
CA HIS A 285 4.25 -11.33 -11.77
C HIS A 285 4.00 -9.85 -11.48
N LEU A 286 3.61 -9.07 -12.50
CA LEU A 286 3.50 -7.60 -12.43
C LEU A 286 2.49 -7.09 -11.39
N SER A 287 1.60 -7.94 -10.89
CA SER A 287 0.67 -7.62 -9.80
C SER A 287 1.26 -7.78 -8.39
N ARG A 288 2.47 -8.31 -8.25
CA ARG A 288 3.08 -8.64 -6.94
C ARG A 288 3.80 -7.46 -6.29
N ILE A 289 4.14 -6.42 -7.05
CA ILE A 289 4.99 -5.33 -6.58
C ILE A 289 4.42 -3.99 -7.03
N TYR A 290 3.94 -3.23 -6.05
CA TYR A 290 3.54 -1.84 -6.22
C TYR A 290 4.77 -0.92 -6.10
N TYR A 291 4.75 0.18 -6.85
CA TYR A 291 5.84 1.16 -6.86
C TYR A 291 5.29 2.52 -6.43
N ASP A 292 5.52 2.84 -5.16
CA ASP A 292 5.21 4.11 -4.51
C ASP A 292 6.38 5.08 -4.73
N LEU A 293 6.64 5.38 -6.01
CA LEU A 293 7.81 6.11 -6.51
C LEU A 293 7.37 7.30 -7.39
N PRO A 294 8.25 8.30 -7.63
CA PRO A 294 7.95 9.41 -8.54
C PRO A 294 7.53 8.94 -9.95
N ASP A 295 6.56 9.63 -10.55
CA ASP A 295 5.98 9.26 -11.84
C ASP A 295 6.99 9.06 -12.99
N PRO A 296 8.07 9.86 -13.13
CA PRO A 296 9.08 9.61 -14.15
C PRO A 296 9.73 8.23 -14.02
N VAL A 297 10.00 7.78 -12.79
CA VAL A 297 10.60 6.47 -12.50
C VAL A 297 9.61 5.36 -12.82
N ARG A 298 8.37 5.47 -12.35
CA ARG A 298 7.32 4.46 -12.61
C ARG A 298 7.03 4.32 -14.11
N THR A 299 6.98 5.44 -14.83
CA THR A 299 6.73 5.45 -16.28
C THR A 299 7.84 4.71 -17.03
N GLN A 300 9.11 4.99 -16.70
CA GLN A 300 10.25 4.28 -17.30
C GLN A 300 10.22 2.79 -16.96
N LEU A 301 9.88 2.44 -15.72
CA LEU A 301 9.76 1.06 -15.26
C LEU A 301 8.68 0.29 -16.04
N GLY A 302 7.52 0.90 -16.26
CA GLY A 302 6.44 0.33 -17.07
C GLY A 302 6.78 0.20 -18.56
N MET A 303 7.70 1.02 -19.09
CA MET A 303 8.20 0.91 -20.47
C MET A 303 9.26 -0.19 -20.63
N ALA A 304 10.16 -0.36 -19.65
CA ALA A 304 11.23 -1.35 -19.69
C ALA A 304 10.69 -2.79 -19.82
N SER A 305 9.53 -3.08 -19.21
CA SER A 305 8.85 -4.39 -19.34
C SER A 305 8.15 -4.61 -20.69
N ARG A 306 7.98 -3.58 -21.54
CA ARG A 306 7.31 -3.71 -22.85
C ARG A 306 8.15 -4.46 -23.89
N HIS A 307 9.46 -4.54 -23.69
CA HIS A 307 10.40 -5.18 -24.61
C HIS A 307 10.61 -6.68 -24.34
N GLN A 308 9.83 -7.28 -23.44
CA GLN A 308 9.96 -8.71 -23.08
C GLN A 308 8.72 -9.56 -23.40
N SER A 309 7.69 -8.99 -24.04
CA SER A 309 6.42 -9.69 -24.33
C SER A 309 6.12 -9.88 -25.83
N THR A 310 7.13 -9.78 -26.71
CA THR A 310 6.95 -9.98 -28.17
C THR A 310 7.50 -11.31 -28.70
N ASP A 311 8.00 -12.21 -27.85
CA ASP A 311 8.45 -13.53 -28.28
C ASP A 311 7.83 -14.63 -27.40
N VAL A 312 6.56 -15.00 -27.68
CA VAL A 312 6.02 -16.39 -27.68
C VAL A 312 4.82 -16.43 -28.62
#